data_AF-A0A810PY39-F1
#
_entry.id   AF-A0A810PY39-F1
#
_cell.length_a   1.000
_cell.length_b   1.000
_cell.length_c   1.000
_cell.angle_alpha   90.00
_cell.angle_beta   90.00
_cell.angle_gamma   90.00
#
_symmetry.space_group_name_H-M   'P 1'
#
loop_
_entity.id
_entity.type
_entity.pdbx_description
1 polymer ?
#
loop_
_entity_poly.entity_id
_entity_poly.type
_entity_poly.pdbx_seq_one_letter_code
_entity_poly.pdbx_strand_id
1 'polypeptide(L)' 'MRKITVLDFCSRIGIASDEIPVVVKAGINIVGRYRSLYKLTAQAMPDLLEAKVQSVTSTREEVILQITFKDFSTKRP' A
#
# COMPACT_ATOMS: atom_id res chain seq x y z
N MET A 1 10.26 -1.55 -15.51
CA MET A 1 10.00 -2.14 -14.18
C MET A 1 8.54 -2.54 -14.08
N ARG A 2 8.26 -3.79 -13.67
CA ARG A 2 6.88 -4.27 -13.46
C ARG A 2 6.30 -3.54 -12.24
N LYS A 3 5.22 -2.77 -12.41
CA LYS A 3 4.54 -2.09 -11.28
C LYS A 3 3.93 -3.18 -10.41
N ILE A 4 4.39 -3.30 -9.15
CA ILE A 4 3.87 -4.26 -8.17
C ILE A 4 2.68 -3.68 -7.43
N THR A 5 1.77 -4.53 -6.98
CA THR A 5 0.64 -4.14 -6.14
C THR A 5 1.08 -3.99 -4.67
N VAL A 6 0.23 -3.38 -3.84
CA VAL A 6 0.43 -3.34 -2.39
C VAL A 6 0.48 -4.77 -1.83
N LEU A 7 -0.38 -5.67 -2.31
CA LEU A 7 -0.36 -7.07 -1.88
C LEU A 7 0.94 -7.78 -2.25
N ASP A 8 1.44 -7.59 -3.47
CA ASP A 8 2.73 -8.14 -3.92
C ASP A 8 3.88 -7.62 -3.05
N PHE A 9 3.85 -6.33 -2.71
CA PHE A 9 4.85 -5.70 -1.85
C PHE A 9 4.83 -6.31 -0.44
N CYS A 10 3.64 -6.38 0.17
CA CYS A 10 3.49 -6.94 1.51
C CYS A 10 3.86 -8.42 1.55
N SER A 11 3.57 -9.20 0.51
CA SER A 11 3.92 -10.62 0.46
C SER A 11 5.44 -10.87 0.43
N ARG A 12 6.24 -9.88 -0.02
CA ARG A 12 7.71 -9.99 -0.06
C ARG A 12 8.37 -9.62 1.27
N ILE A 13 7.73 -8.78 2.08
CA ILE A 13 8.34 -8.15 3.27
C ILE A 13 7.62 -8.51 4.57
N GLY A 14 6.32 -8.81 4.51
CA GLY A 14 5.35 -8.54 5.57
C GLY A 14 5.55 -9.25 6.90
N ILE A 15 6.36 -10.31 6.95
CA ILE A 15 6.72 -10.99 8.20
C ILE A 15 7.77 -10.20 8.99
N ALA A 16 8.67 -9.48 8.31
CA ALA A 16 9.79 -8.77 8.93
C ALA A 16 9.44 -7.35 9.41
N SER A 17 8.24 -6.85 9.11
CA SER A 17 7.84 -5.47 9.42
C SER A 17 6.94 -5.37 10.65
N ASP A 18 6.81 -6.42 11.44
CA ASP A 18 5.95 -6.32 12.62
C ASP A 18 6.49 -5.18 13.51
N GLU A 19 5.56 -4.41 14.08
CA GLU A 19 5.85 -3.20 14.86
C GLU A 19 6.30 -1.94 14.11
N ILE A 20 6.45 -1.95 12.78
CA ILE A 20 6.73 -0.73 11.99
C ILE A 20 5.43 -0.16 11.41
N PRO A 21 4.94 1.00 11.89
CA PRO A 21 3.76 1.67 11.33
C PRO A 21 3.85 1.87 9.83
N VAL A 22 2.72 1.73 9.15
CA VAL A 22 2.59 1.93 7.70
C VAL A 22 1.55 3.00 7.42
N VAL A 23 1.95 4.01 6.64
CA VAL A 23 1.06 5.04 6.13
C VAL A 23 0.91 4.86 4.62
N VAL A 24 -0.32 4.69 4.15
CA VAL A 24 -0.60 4.55 2.73
C VAL A 24 -1.17 5.86 2.20
N LYS A 25 -0.58 6.38 1.13
CA LYS A 25 -0.91 7.67 0.53
C LYS A 25 -1.28 7.52 -0.95
N ALA A 26 -2.33 8.21 -1.36
CA ALA A 26 -2.72 8.39 -2.76
C ALA A 26 -2.64 9.88 -3.10
N GLY A 27 -1.58 10.28 -3.80
CA GLY A 27 -1.28 11.70 -4.00
C GLY A 27 -0.94 12.37 -2.67
N ILE A 28 -1.66 13.44 -2.32
CA ILE A 28 -1.52 14.15 -1.04
C ILE A 28 -2.35 13.53 0.09
N ASN A 29 -3.26 12.61 -0.22
CA ASN A 29 -4.23 12.07 0.73
C ASN A 29 -3.68 10.83 1.43
N ILE A 30 -3.91 10.73 2.74
CA ILE A 30 -3.67 9.49 3.49
C ILE A 30 -4.93 8.64 3.41
N VAL A 31 -4.80 7.45 2.86
CA VAL A 31 -5.91 6.52 2.61
C VAL A 31 -5.95 5.36 3.61
N GLY A 32 -4.88 5.19 4.39
CA GLY A 32 -4.84 4.20 5.45
C GLY A 32 -3.64 4.35 6.37
N ARG A 33 -3.81 3.95 7.62
CA ARG A 33 -2.76 3.83 8.62
C ARG A 33 -2.87 2.46 9.26
N TYR A 34 -1.76 1.73 9.30
CA TYR A 34 -1.70 0.36 9.77
C TYR A 34 -0.51 0.21 10.72
N ARG A 35 -0.61 -0.73 11.66
CA ARG A 35 0.48 -0.95 12.64
C ARG A 35 1.70 -1.67 12.04
N SER A 36 1.53 -2.37 10.93
CA SER A 36 2.57 -3.11 10.21
C SER A 36 2.10 -3.47 8.80
N LEU A 37 3.01 -3.91 7.91
CA LEU A 37 2.63 -4.42 6.58
C LEU A 37 1.78 -5.69 6.69
N TYR A 38 1.99 -6.49 7.74
CA TYR A 38 1.11 -7.62 8.05
C TYR A 38 -0.33 -7.16 8.33
N LYS A 39 -0.52 -6.15 9.20
CA LYS A 39 -1.85 -5.60 9.50
C LYS A 39 -2.47 -4.91 8.28
N LEU A 40 -1.68 -4.25 7.45
CA LEU A 40 -2.13 -3.72 6.16
C LEU A 40 -2.72 -4.84 5.29
N THR A 41 -2.01 -5.96 5.15
CA THR A 41 -2.48 -7.10 4.33
C THR A 41 -3.77 -7.71 4.88
N ALA A 42 -3.91 -7.80 6.20
CA ALA A 42 -5.05 -8.43 6.84
C ALA A 42 -6.31 -7.54 6.94
N GLN A 43 -6.18 -6.21 6.90
CA GLN A 43 -7.26 -5.27 7.22
C GLN A 43 -7.62 -4.30 6.09
N ALA A 44 -6.75 -4.15 5.09
CA ALA A 44 -7.04 -3.26 3.97
C ALA A 44 -8.20 -3.76 3.10
N MET A 45 -8.91 -2.80 2.52
CA MET A 45 -9.89 -3.09 1.47
C MET A 45 -9.21 -3.70 0.24
N PRO A 46 -9.89 -4.59 -0.51
CA PRO A 46 -9.32 -5.20 -1.72
C PRO A 46 -8.74 -4.18 -2.72
N ASP A 47 -9.46 -3.09 -2.97
CA ASP A 47 -9.01 -2.02 -3.88
C ASP A 47 -7.67 -1.39 -3.46
N LEU A 48 -7.42 -1.32 -2.15
CA LEU A 48 -6.15 -0.81 -1.61
C LEU A 48 -5.02 -1.83 -1.80
N LEU A 49 -5.31 -3.12 -1.65
CA LEU A 49 -4.35 -4.21 -1.87
C LEU A 49 -3.98 -4.35 -3.35
N GLU A 50 -4.91 -4.09 -4.26
CA GLU A 50 -4.70 -4.10 -5.71
C GLU A 50 -4.07 -2.80 -6.25
N ALA A 51 -4.01 -1.74 -5.44
CA ALA A 51 -3.40 -0.48 -5.84
C ALA A 51 -1.91 -0.67 -6.18
N LYS A 52 -1.43 0.09 -7.16
CA LYS A 52 -0.04 0.01 -7.61
C LYS A 52 0.84 0.84 -6.69
N VAL A 53 1.94 0.26 -6.22
CA VAL A 53 2.97 0.99 -5.48
C VAL A 53 3.75 1.86 -6.46
N GLN A 54 3.80 3.17 -6.19
CA GLN A 54 4.60 4.15 -6.93
C GLN A 54 5.98 4.30 -6.31
N SER A 55 6.03 4.46 -5.00
CA SER A 55 7.26 4.57 -4.23
C SER A 55 7.06 4.10 -2.80
N VAL A 56 8.17 3.75 -2.16
CA VAL A 56 8.23 3.36 -0.75
C VAL A 56 9.27 4.25 -0.09
N THR A 57 8.91 4.84 1.04
CA THR A 57 9.84 5.62 1.87
C THR A 57 9.87 5.02 3.25
N SER A 58 11.04 4.57 3.70
CA SER A 58 11.24 4.15 5.10
C SER A 58 11.83 5.31 5.87
N THR A 59 11.18 5.71 6.95
CA THR A 59 11.74 6.63 7.95
C THR A 59 12.24 5.82 9.16
N ARG A 60 12.66 6.51 10.22
CA ARG A 60 12.97 5.86 11.50
C ARG A 60 11.72 5.33 12.22
N GLU A 61 10.54 5.87 11.92
CA GLU A 61 9.32 5.63 12.68
C GLU A 61 8.23 4.94 11.87
N GLU A 62 8.26 5.01 10.54
CA GLU A 62 7.20 4.47 9.69
C GLU A 62 7.66 4.14 8.25
N VAL A 63 6.88 3.29 7.60
CA VAL A 63 6.95 3.05 6.15
C VAL A 63 5.81 3.80 5.48
N ILE A 64 6.14 4.66 4.50
CA ILE A 64 5.18 5.37 3.68
C ILE A 64 5.08 4.68 2.32
N LEU A 65 3.89 4.17 1.99
CA LEU A 65 3.56 3.62 0.69
C LEU A 65 2.81 4.65 -0.13
N GLN A 66 3.45 5.17 -1.18
CA GLN A 66 2.77 5.98 -2.17
C GLN A 66 2.16 5.06 -3.23
N ILE A 67 0.86 5.20 -3.46
CA ILE A 67 0.11 4.33 -4.35
C ILE A 67 -0.64 5.10 -5.44
N THR A 68 -1.08 4.37 -6.46
CA THR A 68 -2.13 4.79 -7.39
C THR A 68 -3.19 3.70 -7.40
N PHE A 69 -4.45 4.07 -7.15
CA PHE A 69 -5.56 3.15 -7.39
C PHE A 69 -5.63 2.81 -8.88
N LYS A 70 -6.18 1.63 -9.17
CA LYS A 70 -6.49 1.26 -10.55
C LYS A 70 -7.58 2.21 -11.05
N ASP A 71 -7.35 2.88 -12.17
CA ASP A 71 -8.42 3.63 -12.83
C ASP A 71 -9.49 2.62 -13.28
N PHE A 72 -10.64 2.63 -12.61
CA PHE A 72 -11.84 2.05 -13.17
C PHE A 72 -12.28 2.99 -14.28
N SER A 73 -11.76 2.77 -15.49
CA SER A 73 -12.36 3.35 -16.69
C SER A 73 -13.79 2.83 -16.74
N THR A 74 -14.73 3.65 -16.30
CA THR A 74 -16.13 3.49 -16.68
C THR A 74 -16.19 3.88 -18.16
N LYS A 75 -15.78 2.96 -19.04
CA LYS A 75 -16.28 2.99 -20.42
C LYS A 75 -17.79 2.85 -20.29
N ARG A 76 -18.49 3.99 -20.21
CA ARG A 76 -19.92 4.05 -20.42
C ARG A 76 -20.17 3.55 -21.86
N PRO A 77 -21.13 2.64 -22.07
CA PRO A 77 -21.47 2.14 -23.40
C PRO A 77 -21.79 3.28 -24.37
#